data_AF-A0A660Q6J7-F1
#
_entry.id   AF-A0A660Q6J7-F1
#
_cell.length_a   1.000
_cell.length_b   1.000
_cell.length_c   1.000
_cell.angle_alpha   90.00
_cell.angle_beta   90.00
_cell.angle_gamma   90.00
#
_symmetry.space_group_name_H-M   'P 1'
#
loop_
_entity.id
_entity.type
_entity.pdbx_description
1 polymer ?
#
loop_
_entity_poly.entity_id
_entity_poly.type
_entity_poly.pdbx_seq_one_letter_code
_entity_poly.pdbx_strand_id
1 'polypeptide(L)'
;MDIVRIIFFAFGAAVCGFFALFAYTSLREQKPRAATVSAIILILFGLTWFGGYYYLEPSPAVMLYAAGTVALFVIFFFIPLGQRHPIETGIISGKVDERDVAFAREEYLPGSEKYNQYYAMRPE
;
A
#
# COMPACT_ATOMS: atom_id res chain seq x y z
N MET A 1 -13.53 -14.68 28.84
CA MET A 1 -13.99 -13.75 27.79
C MET A 1 -14.83 -14.52 26.80
N ASP A 2 -15.97 -13.97 26.38
CA ASP A 2 -16.81 -14.62 25.35
C ASP A 2 -16.03 -14.73 24.03
N ILE A 3 -16.27 -15.82 23.29
CA ILE A 3 -15.59 -16.09 22.02
C ILE A 3 -15.72 -14.92 21.02
N VAL A 4 -16.88 -14.25 21.01
CA VAL A 4 -17.14 -13.08 20.16
C VAL A 4 -16.21 -11.92 20.51
N ARG A 5 -15.96 -11.68 21.80
CA ARG A 5 -15.05 -10.61 22.24
C ARG A 5 -13.63 -10.92 21.81
N ILE A 6 -13.19 -12.18 21.99
CA ILE A 6 -11.85 -12.62 21.58
C ILE A 6 -11.66 -12.39 20.08
N ILE A 7 -12.61 -12.82 19.26
CA ILE A 7 -12.57 -12.63 17.79
C ILE A 7 -12.53 -11.14 17.45
N PHE A 8 -13.39 -10.32 18.07
CA PHE A 8 -13.45 -8.88 17.80
C PHE A 8 -12.14 -8.15 18.14
N PHE A 9 -11.55 -8.45 19.30
CA PHE A 9 -10.26 -7.86 19.71
C PHE A 9 -9.11 -8.36 18.83
N ALA A 10 -9.05 -9.66 18.55
CA ALA A 10 -8.03 -10.22 17.67
C ALA A 10 -8.09 -9.62 16.27
N PHE A 11 -9.30 -9.45 15.72
CA PHE A 11 -9.51 -8.85 14.41
C PHE A 11 -9.09 -7.37 14.39
N GLY A 12 -9.55 -6.56 15.35
CA GLY A 12 -9.14 -5.17 15.45
C GLY A 12 -7.63 -5.00 15.62
N ALA A 13 -7.00 -5.87 16.43
CA ALA A 13 -5.56 -5.87 16.63
C ALA A 13 -4.81 -6.24 15.36
N ALA A 14 -5.30 -7.20 14.58
CA ALA A 14 -4.71 -7.56 13.29
C ALA A 14 -4.74 -6.39 12.30
N VAL A 15 -5.88 -5.68 12.19
CA VAL A 15 -6.00 -4.49 11.32
C VAL A 15 -5.08 -3.37 11.78
N CYS A 16 -5.00 -3.11 13.09
CA CYS A 16 -4.07 -2.12 13.63
C CYS A 16 -2.61 -2.52 13.38
N GLY A 17 -2.27 -3.79 13.59
CA GLY A 17 -0.95 -4.34 13.32
C GLY A 17 -0.54 -4.17 11.85
N PHE A 18 -1.47 -4.42 10.93
CA PHE A 18 -1.26 -4.18 9.50
C PHE A 18 -0.91 -2.71 9.21
N PHE A 19 -1.69 -1.74 9.69
CA PHE A 19 -1.40 -0.32 9.45
C PHE A 19 -0.14 0.16 10.17
N ALA A 20 0.17 -0.37 11.35
CA ALA A 20 1.41 -0.06 12.06
C ALA A 20 2.64 -0.54 11.28
N LEU A 21 2.61 -1.79 10.78
CA LEU A 21 3.67 -2.34 9.94
C LEU A 21 3.79 -1.55 8.63
N PHE A 22 2.67 -1.21 7.99
CA PHE A 22 2.66 -0.44 6.74
C PHE A 22 3.20 0.98 6.93
N ALA A 23 2.89 1.64 8.06
CA ALA A 23 3.46 2.93 8.40
C ALA A 23 4.97 2.82 8.60
N TYR A 24 5.43 1.80 9.32
CA TYR A 24 6.85 1.55 9.57
C TYR A 24 7.63 1.28 8.28
N THR A 25 7.13 0.41 7.39
CA THR A 25 7.77 0.14 6.10
C THR A 25 7.79 1.38 5.21
N SER A 26 6.70 2.15 5.17
CA SER A 26 6.63 3.41 4.42
C SER A 26 7.63 4.46 4.90
N LEU A 27 7.87 4.54 6.22
CA LEU A 27 8.92 5.38 6.78
C LEU A 27 10.31 4.90 6.35
N ARG A 28 10.56 3.59 6.40
CA ARG A 28 11.82 2.98 5.96
C ARG A 28 12.11 3.24 4.47
N GLU A 29 11.08 3.22 3.63
CA GLU A 29 11.16 3.47 2.19
C GLU A 29 11.15 4.97 1.81
N GLN A 30 11.22 5.87 2.80
CA GLN A 30 11.19 7.32 2.58
C GLN A 30 9.95 7.79 1.80
N LYS A 31 8.79 7.18 2.08
CA LYS A 31 7.49 7.57 1.52
C LYS A 31 6.65 8.29 2.60
N PRO A 32 6.95 9.56 2.93
CA PRO A 32 6.35 10.25 4.08
C PRO A 32 4.84 10.37 3.97
N ARG A 33 4.30 10.56 2.76
CA ARG A 33 2.84 10.62 2.56
C ARG A 33 2.14 9.32 2.94
N ALA A 34 2.66 8.17 2.51
CA ALA A 34 2.07 6.86 2.81
C ALA A 34 2.17 6.53 4.31
N ALA A 35 3.31 6.88 4.93
CA ALA A 35 3.50 6.77 6.38
C ALA A 35 2.49 7.62 7.17
N THR A 36 2.32 8.89 6.82
CA THR A 36 1.38 9.79 7.51
C THR A 36 -0.07 9.32 7.36
N VAL A 37 -0.48 8.95 6.14
CA VAL A 37 -1.86 8.47 5.89
C VAL A 37 -2.15 7.20 6.70
N SER A 38 -1.25 6.23 6.67
CA SER A 38 -1.43 4.96 7.40
C SER A 38 -1.40 5.14 8.91
N ALA A 39 -0.56 6.04 9.44
CA ALA A 39 -0.55 6.38 10.86
C ALA A 39 -1.85 7.06 11.32
N ILE A 40 -2.40 7.98 10.51
CA ILE A 40 -3.70 8.62 10.80
C ILE A 40 -4.80 7.56 10.81
N ILE A 41 -4.83 6.67 9.81
CA ILE A 41 -5.82 5.58 9.75
C ILE A 41 -5.69 4.66 10.97
N LEU A 42 -4.47 4.28 11.35
CA LEU A 42 -4.21 3.47 12.55
C LEU A 42 -4.81 4.12 13.80
N ILE A 43 -4.53 5.40 14.03
CA ILE A 43 -4.99 6.13 15.21
C ILE A 43 -6.53 6.23 15.21
N LEU A 44 -7.11 6.69 14.10
CA LEU A 44 -8.56 6.85 13.99
C LEU A 44 -9.27 5.50 14.14
N PHE A 45 -8.82 4.48 13.42
CA PHE A 45 -9.41 3.15 13.50
C PHE A 45 -9.27 2.57 14.91
N GLY A 46 -8.07 2.61 15.50
CA GLY A 46 -7.81 2.08 16.84
C GLY A 46 -8.65 2.77 17.92
N LEU A 47 -8.73 4.11 17.88
CA LEU A 47 -9.57 4.88 18.81
C LEU A 47 -11.06 4.54 18.63
N THR A 48 -11.54 4.46 17.40
CA THR A 48 -12.96 4.19 17.14
C THR A 48 -13.32 2.75 17.51
N TRP A 49 -12.45 1.78 17.18
CA TRP A 49 -12.68 0.36 17.40
C TRP A 49 -12.61 -0.02 18.88
N PHE A 50 -11.48 0.27 19.53
CA PHE A 50 -11.27 -0.09 20.93
C PHE A 50 -11.95 0.90 21.87
N GLY A 51 -11.86 2.21 21.59
CA GLY A 51 -12.55 3.23 22.38
C GLY A 51 -14.07 3.10 22.29
N GLY A 52 -14.61 2.81 21.10
CA GLY A 52 -16.03 2.52 20.93
C GLY A 52 -16.50 1.32 21.74
N TYR A 53 -15.70 0.24 21.80
CA TYR A 53 -16.01 -0.90 22.67
C TYR A 53 -16.07 -0.51 24.16
N TYR A 54 -15.08 0.24 24.65
CA TYR A 54 -15.02 0.62 26.06
C TYR A 54 -16.10 1.63 26.46
N TYR A 55 -16.52 2.52 25.55
CA TYR A 55 -17.49 3.57 25.87
C TYR A 55 -18.94 3.14 25.67
N LEU A 56 -19.22 2.34 24.63
CA LEU A 56 -20.59 1.97 24.24
C LEU A 56 -21.02 0.59 24.75
N GLU A 57 -20.08 -0.23 25.23
CA GLU A 57 -20.32 -1.61 25.68
C GLU A 57 -21.25 -2.38 24.72
N PRO A 58 -20.88 -2.49 23.42
CA PRO A 58 -21.78 -2.98 22.40
C PRO A 58 -22.21 -4.43 22.63
N SER A 59 -23.44 -4.76 22.22
CA SER A 59 -23.91 -6.14 22.25
C SER A 59 -23.09 -7.03 21.29
N PRO A 60 -23.02 -8.36 21.53
CA PRO A 60 -22.26 -9.27 20.67
C PRO A 60 -22.67 -9.20 19.19
N ALA A 61 -23.95 -8.95 18.91
CA ALA A 61 -24.44 -8.77 17.54
C ALA A 61 -23.81 -7.55 16.86
N VAL A 62 -23.76 -6.40 17.56
CA VAL A 62 -23.13 -5.17 17.05
C VAL A 62 -21.64 -5.38 16.78
N MET A 63 -20.95 -6.11 17.67
CA MET A 63 -19.53 -6.45 17.49
C MET A 63 -19.30 -7.27 16.21
N LEU A 64 -20.15 -8.29 15.97
CA LEU A 64 -20.08 -9.11 14.76
C LEU A 64 -20.40 -8.28 13.49
N TYR A 65 -21.40 -7.40 13.54
CA TYR A 65 -21.71 -6.53 12.41
C TYR A 65 -20.57 -5.56 12.09
N ALA A 66 -19.94 -4.96 13.10
CA ALA A 66 -18.78 -4.10 12.91
C ALA A 66 -17.60 -4.86 12.27
N ALA A 67 -17.28 -6.05 12.78
CA ALA A 67 -16.23 -6.91 12.20
C ALA A 67 -16.56 -7.35 10.78
N GLY A 68 -17.79 -7.78 10.52
CA GLY A 68 -18.25 -8.17 9.19
C GLY A 68 -18.20 -7.02 8.19
N THR A 69 -18.54 -5.80 8.63
CA THR A 69 -18.47 -4.59 7.78
C THR A 69 -17.03 -4.28 7.38
N VAL A 70 -16.10 -4.27 8.33
CA VAL A 70 -14.68 -4.04 8.03
C VAL A 70 -14.13 -5.15 7.14
N ALA A 71 -14.45 -6.42 7.42
CA ALA A 71 -14.04 -7.54 6.58
C ALA A 71 -14.55 -7.40 5.13
N LEU A 72 -15.80 -6.95 4.96
CA LEU A 72 -16.38 -6.70 3.64
C LEU A 72 -15.63 -5.59 2.89
N PHE A 73 -15.28 -4.50 3.56
CA PHE A 73 -14.44 -3.44 2.97
C PHE A 73 -13.07 -3.96 2.56
N VAL A 74 -12.43 -4.80 3.39
CA VAL A 74 -11.16 -5.44 3.05
C VAL A 74 -11.30 -6.32 1.81
N ILE A 75 -12.36 -7.13 1.73
CA ILE A 75 -12.63 -7.96 0.55
C ILE A 75 -12.79 -7.07 -0.70
N PHE A 76 -13.61 -6.02 -0.63
CA PHE A 76 -13.83 -5.11 -1.74
C PHE A 76 -12.57 -4.36 -2.16
N PHE A 77 -11.69 -4.03 -1.22
CA PHE A 77 -10.41 -3.40 -1.51
C PHE A 77 -9.50 -4.29 -2.38
N PHE A 78 -9.56 -5.61 -2.21
CA PHE A 78 -8.80 -6.56 -3.03
C PHE A 78 -9.52 -6.98 -4.32
N ILE A 79 -10.76 -6.55 -4.55
CA ILE A 79 -11.40 -6.78 -5.85
C ILE A 79 -10.75 -5.80 -6.84
N PRO A 80 -10.21 -6.31 -7.97
CA PRO A 80 -9.65 -5.47 -9.02
C PRO A 80 -10.80 -4.76 -9.79
N LEU A 81 -11.37 -3.74 -9.17
CA LEU A 81 -12.37 -2.86 -9.76
C LEU A 81 -11.62 -1.77 -10.55
N GLY A 82 -11.48 -1.97 -11.86
CA GLY A 82 -10.81 -1.00 -12.73
C GLY A 82 -11.00 -1.33 -14.19
N GLN A 83 -10.92 -0.30 -15.04
CA GLN A 83 -10.87 -0.49 -16.49
C GLN A 83 -9.53 -1.14 -16.83
N ARG A 84 -9.59 -2.33 -17.43
CA ARG A 84 -8.40 -2.95 -18.02
C ARG A 84 -8.04 -2.14 -19.25
N HIS A 85 -7.03 -1.28 -19.13
CA HIS A 85 -6.41 -0.73 -20.33
C HIS A 85 -5.62 -1.88 -20.98
N PRO A 86 -5.90 -2.23 -22.24
CA PRO A 86 -5.04 -3.14 -22.96
C PRO A 86 -3.63 -2.54 -22.93
N ILE A 87 -2.63 -3.37 -22.68
CA ILE A 87 -1.24 -2.95 -22.83
C ILE A 87 -1.08 -2.56 -24.29
N GLU A 88 -0.94 -1.28 -24.57
CA GLU A 88 -0.60 -0.79 -25.90
C GLU A 88 0.85 -1.19 -26.17
N THR A 89 1.05 -2.36 -26.76
CA THR A 89 2.32 -2.71 -27.37
C THR A 89 2.48 -1.83 -28.60
N GLY A 90 3.18 -0.71 -28.45
CA GLY A 90 3.57 0.11 -29.59
C GLY A 90 4.29 -0.77 -30.60
N ILE A 91 3.85 -0.75 -31.86
CA ILE A 91 4.59 -1.38 -32.95
C ILE A 91 5.91 -0.61 -33.02
N ILE A 92 7.01 -1.30 -32.69
CA ILE A 92 8.35 -0.72 -32.77
C ILE A 92 8.62 -0.45 -34.26
N SER A 93 8.39 0.78 -34.70
CA SER A 93 8.65 1.22 -36.08
C SER A 93 10.12 1.64 -36.20
N GLY A 94 11.05 0.69 -36.05
CA GLY A 94 12.48 0.97 -36.16
C GLY A 94 13.38 -0.11 -35.57
N LYS A 95 14.69 0.00 -35.81
CA LYS A 95 15.68 -0.77 -35.05
C LYS A 95 15.80 -0.14 -33.67
N VAL A 96 15.49 -0.91 -32.63
CA VAL A 96 15.75 -0.50 -31.25
C VAL A 96 17.18 -0.88 -30.91
N ASP A 97 17.95 0.09 -30.44
CA ASP A 97 19.28 -0.15 -29.92
C ASP A 97 19.15 -0.86 -28.56
N GLU A 98 19.82 -2.00 -28.41
CA GLU A 98 19.84 -2.77 -27.16
C GLU A 98 20.45 -1.97 -25.99
N ARG A 99 21.12 -0.83 -26.27
CA ARG A 99 21.60 0.10 -25.24
C ARG A 99 20.49 0.98 -24.65
N ASP A 100 19.31 1.01 -25.26
CA ASP A 100 18.20 1.85 -24.83
C ASP A 100 17.18 1.11 -23.94
N VAL A 101 17.30 -0.21 -23.77
CA VAL A 101 16.51 -0.95 -22.78
C VAL A 101 16.91 -0.57 -21.36
N ALA A 102 15.93 -0.56 -20.46
CA ALA A 102 16.11 -0.14 -19.06
C ALA A 102 17.26 -0.89 -18.35
N PHE A 103 17.53 -2.14 -18.74
CA PHE A 103 18.61 -2.95 -18.20
C PHE A 103 20.01 -2.49 -18.62
N ALA A 104 20.18 -1.91 -19.81
CA ALA A 104 21.47 -1.39 -20.26
C ALA A 104 21.90 -0.13 -19.49
N ARG A 105 20.96 0.53 -18.80
CA ARG A 105 21.21 1.75 -18.01
C ARG A 105 21.81 1.48 -16.64
N GLU A 106 21.86 0.22 -16.20
CA GLU A 106 22.44 -0.17 -14.91
C GLU A 106 23.96 0.07 -14.87
N GLU A 107 24.64 0.06 -16.02
CA GLU A 107 26.08 0.35 -16.11
C GLU A 107 26.42 1.86 -16.03
N TYR A 108 25.43 2.75 -16.13
CA TYR A 108 25.64 4.19 -16.11
C TYR A 108 25.67 4.71 -14.67
N LEU A 109 26.83 4.55 -14.02
CA LEU A 109 27.07 5.16 -12.71
C LEU A 109 27.26 6.67 -12.84
N PRO A 110 26.57 7.50 -12.03
CA PRO A 110 26.78 8.95 -12.02
C PRO A 110 28.25 9.31 -11.82
N GLY A 111 28.79 10.15 -12.71
CA GLY A 111 30.20 10.54 -12.72
C GLY A 111 31.12 9.66 -13.57
N SER A 112 30.63 8.53 -14.10
CA SER A 112 31.37 7.76 -15.11
C SER A 112 31.36 8.45 -16.47
N GLU A 113 32.40 8.20 -17.27
CA GLU A 113 32.50 8.76 -18.63
C GLU A 113 31.34 8.30 -19.53
N LYS A 114 30.94 7.02 -19.41
CA LYS A 114 29.78 6.45 -20.12
C LYS A 114 28.47 7.17 -19.76
N TYR A 115 28.26 7.48 -18.47
CA TYR A 115 27.10 8.24 -18.00
C TYR A 115 27.06 9.64 -18.63
N ASN A 116 28.18 10.36 -18.58
CA ASN A 116 28.27 11.71 -19.12
C ASN A 116 28.05 11.73 -20.65
N GLN A 117 28.64 10.77 -21.39
CA GLN A 117 28.46 10.66 -22.83
C GLN A 117 27.00 10.34 -23.21
N TYR A 118 26.36 9.43 -22.49
CA TYR A 118 24.97 9.05 -22.73
C TYR A 118 24.01 10.24 -22.53
N TYR A 119 24.12 10.95 -21.41
CA TYR A 119 23.25 12.09 -21.12
C TYR A 119 23.61 13.37 -21.91
N ALA A 120 24.86 13.52 -22.35
CA ALA A 120 25.24 14.60 -23.26
C ALA A 120 24.60 14.45 -24.65
N MET A 121 24.38 13.22 -25.12
CA MET A 121 23.72 12.95 -26.40
C MET A 121 22.19 13.00 -26.34
N ARG A 122 21.60 13.07 -25.14
CA ARG A 122 20.15 13.09 -24.91
C ARG A 122 19.78 14.06 -23.78
N PRO A 123 19.83 15.38 -24.01
CA PRO A 123 19.65 16.41 -22.98
C PRO A 123 18.17 16.66 -22.59
N GLU A 124 17.29 15.69 -22.81
CA GLU A 124 15.84 15.80 -22.52
C GLU A 124 15.51 15.53 -21.05
#